data_AF-A0A813HYA0-F1
#
_entry.id   AF-A0A813HYA0-F1
#
_cell.length_a   1.000
_cell.length_b   1.000
_cell.length_c   1.000
_cell.angle_alpha   90.00
_cell.angle_beta   90.00
_cell.angle_gamma   90.00
#
_symmetry.space_group_name_H-M   'P 1'
#
loop_
_entity.id
_entity.type
_entity.pdbx_description
1 polymer ?
#
loop_
_entity_poly.entity_id
_entity_poly.type
_entity_poly.pdbx_seq_one_letter_code
_entity_poly.pdbx_strand_id
1 'polypeptide(L)'
;MNGPLPCLELAGAVTAYGREMIQATKKKIETHFVKANGYSHDAEVVYGDTDSVMVRFGSGDDMSLEEAMRLSAEASTVCSAEFPSPVRLEFEKVYRPYLLMAKKRYAGLAFTAADKEPSLETKGIETVRRDWCDLVRQGMEQALQLLLRRDGADGSPEAIAYVRGLCDDLRQNKIDFRSLVISKSLGRNEYANILPHVQVAEKIRKRDPANAPRMGDRVAYLVLAGAAKAKIYEKAEDPLYALEHELPVDAEYYLEHQLKQPLIRVFELVCGDPQKAEQALFGGGGGQKVVFAQSTSSKGGMGMFMKVRPKCLACNTTTAKGDGEPFCAACEGKGSELKQQVQEACVARARQLRDQLAELRAHCKARCSLPSGAFPELAPDAGSVVSAVGAETCANVNCQVIFRRVRVAKDLKGASDALIRLKVADW
;
A
#
# COMPACT_ATOMS: atom_id res chain seq x y z
N MET A 1 26.07 -11.36 -20.03
CA MET A 1 27.54 -11.42 -19.83
C MET A 1 28.16 -10.32 -20.68
N ASN A 2 27.91 -9.05 -20.32
CA ASN A 2 28.23 -7.91 -21.19
C ASN A 2 29.09 -6.92 -20.40
N GLY A 3 30.36 -7.29 -20.22
CA GLY A 3 31.39 -6.45 -19.63
C GLY A 3 32.71 -6.66 -20.36
N PRO A 4 33.70 -5.76 -20.21
CA PRO A 4 34.91 -5.78 -21.02
C PRO A 4 35.86 -6.95 -20.72
N LEU A 5 35.83 -7.54 -19.52
CA LEU A 5 36.73 -8.62 -19.08
C LEU A 5 36.01 -9.65 -18.21
N PRO A 6 35.12 -10.49 -18.76
CA PRO A 6 34.46 -11.55 -17.99
C PRO A 6 35.42 -12.74 -17.78
N CYS A 7 35.65 -13.14 -16.53
CA CYS A 7 36.30 -14.42 -16.20
C CYS A 7 35.32 -15.28 -15.40
N LEU A 8 34.71 -16.26 -16.10
CA LEU A 8 33.67 -17.10 -15.53
C LEU A 8 34.24 -18.12 -14.54
N GLU A 9 35.50 -18.51 -14.72
CA GLU A 9 36.23 -19.43 -13.88
C GLU A 9 36.42 -18.84 -12.48
N LEU A 10 36.87 -17.58 -12.40
CA LEU A 10 37.00 -16.86 -11.13
C LEU A 10 35.64 -16.67 -10.45
N ALA A 11 34.61 -16.27 -11.20
CA ALA A 11 33.26 -16.17 -10.66
C ALA A 11 32.75 -17.53 -10.12
N GLY A 12 33.01 -18.61 -10.86
CA GLY A 12 32.70 -19.98 -10.45
C GLY A 12 33.40 -20.36 -9.15
N ALA A 13 34.71 -20.11 -9.06
CA ALA A 13 35.52 -20.40 -7.88
C ALA A 13 35.04 -19.64 -6.64
N VAL A 14 34.75 -18.34 -6.76
CA VAL A 14 34.21 -17.52 -5.66
C VAL A 14 32.89 -18.10 -5.15
N THR A 15 31.97 -18.48 -6.05
CA THR A 15 30.69 -19.08 -5.61
C THR A 15 30.85 -20.48 -5.03
N ALA A 16 31.85 -21.25 -5.46
CA ALA A 16 32.16 -22.57 -4.90
C ALA A 16 32.67 -22.45 -3.47
N TYR A 17 33.67 -21.59 -3.23
CA TYR A 17 34.16 -21.30 -1.88
C TYR A 17 33.04 -20.76 -0.98
N GLY A 18 32.19 -19.86 -1.48
CA GLY A 18 31.03 -19.38 -0.70
C GLY A 18 30.11 -20.51 -0.23
N ARG A 19 29.82 -21.49 -1.10
CA ARG A 19 29.00 -22.66 -0.73
C ARG A 19 29.72 -23.55 0.28
N GLU A 20 31.01 -23.82 0.09
CA GLU A 20 31.80 -24.64 1.00
C GLU A 20 31.90 -24.02 2.39
N MET A 21 32.17 -22.71 2.46
CA MET A 21 32.24 -21.98 3.73
C MET A 21 30.93 -22.07 4.51
N ILE A 22 29.77 -21.86 3.87
CA ILE A 22 28.47 -22.01 4.54
C ILE A 22 28.28 -23.44 5.07
N GLN A 23 28.63 -24.47 4.29
CA GLN A 23 28.49 -25.86 4.74
C GLN A 23 29.43 -26.18 5.91
N ALA A 24 30.65 -25.65 5.89
CA ALA A 24 31.60 -25.76 6.99
C ALA A 24 31.07 -25.07 8.27
N THR A 25 30.55 -23.84 8.14
CA THR A 25 29.90 -23.11 9.24
C THR A 25 28.73 -23.90 9.82
N LYS A 26 27.83 -24.41 8.96
CA LYS A 26 26.70 -25.24 9.41
C LYS A 26 27.18 -26.45 10.21
N LYS A 27 28.11 -27.22 9.65
CA LYS A 27 28.67 -28.42 10.30
C LYS A 27 29.32 -28.07 11.63
N LYS A 28 30.05 -26.97 11.71
CA LYS A 28 30.71 -26.51 12.95
C LYS A 28 29.68 -26.21 14.03
N ILE A 29 28.61 -25.50 13.69
CA ILE A 29 27.54 -25.15 14.63
C ILE A 29 26.87 -26.42 15.17
N GLU A 30 26.43 -27.31 14.28
CA GLU A 30 25.68 -28.53 14.63
C GLU A 30 26.53 -29.60 15.33
N THR A 31 27.86 -29.46 15.36
CA THR A 31 28.77 -30.38 16.08
C THR A 31 29.33 -29.80 17.36
N HIS A 32 29.47 -28.47 17.45
CA HIS A 32 30.01 -27.80 18.63
C HIS A 32 28.94 -27.53 19.67
N PHE A 33 27.82 -26.92 19.27
CA PHE A 33 26.75 -26.49 20.17
C PHE A 33 25.73 -27.60 20.40
N VAL A 34 26.19 -28.69 21.02
CA VAL A 34 25.37 -29.89 21.31
C VAL A 34 25.42 -30.26 22.78
N LYS A 35 24.40 -30.98 23.25
CA LYS A 35 24.31 -31.46 24.64
C LYS A 35 25.51 -32.29 25.06
N ALA A 36 26.07 -33.08 24.14
CA ALA A 36 27.27 -33.87 24.38
C ALA A 36 28.49 -33.03 24.77
N ASN A 37 28.53 -31.76 24.34
CA ASN A 37 29.61 -30.81 24.67
C ASN A 37 29.23 -29.88 25.84
N GLY A 38 28.15 -30.16 26.56
CA GLY A 38 27.73 -29.41 27.74
C GLY A 38 26.77 -28.25 27.50
N TYR A 39 26.23 -28.09 26.28
CA TYR A 39 25.20 -27.09 25.99
C TYR A 39 23.80 -27.60 26.42
N SER A 40 22.87 -26.68 26.64
CA SER A 40 21.50 -27.02 27.08
C SER A 40 20.68 -27.75 26.01
N HIS A 41 20.91 -27.45 24.73
CA HIS A 41 20.24 -28.06 23.60
C HIS A 41 21.21 -28.36 22.47
N ASP A 42 20.73 -29.16 21.50
CA ASP A 42 21.42 -29.36 20.24
C ASP A 42 21.03 -28.25 19.27
N ALA A 43 22.00 -27.44 18.86
CA ALA A 43 21.78 -26.35 17.94
C ALA A 43 21.51 -26.87 16.52
N GLU A 44 20.60 -26.22 15.82
CA GLU A 44 20.23 -26.58 14.45
C GLU A 44 20.28 -25.35 13.55
N VAL A 45 20.87 -25.49 12.36
CA VAL A 45 20.81 -24.43 11.35
C VAL A 45 19.51 -24.54 10.57
N VAL A 46 18.55 -23.68 10.90
CA VAL A 46 17.19 -23.69 10.32
C VAL A 46 17.11 -22.99 8.96
N TYR A 47 18.04 -22.09 8.66
CA TYR A 47 18.09 -21.39 7.38
C TYR A 47 19.49 -20.89 7.07
N GLY A 48 19.79 -20.70 5.78
CA GLY A 48 20.98 -20.00 5.32
C GLY A 48 20.80 -19.41 3.94
N ASP A 49 21.32 -18.20 3.73
CA ASP A 49 21.25 -17.50 2.45
C ASP A 49 22.57 -16.81 2.11
N THR A 50 23.38 -17.46 1.28
CA THR A 50 24.61 -16.94 0.63
C THR A 50 25.75 -16.51 1.56
N ASP A 51 25.48 -15.68 2.55
CA ASP A 51 26.44 -15.09 3.49
C ASP A 51 25.95 -15.14 4.95
N SER A 52 24.75 -15.66 5.20
CA SER A 52 24.15 -15.74 6.53
C SER A 52 23.67 -17.15 6.86
N VAL A 53 23.75 -17.50 8.15
CA VAL A 53 23.17 -18.71 8.74
C VAL A 53 22.28 -18.32 9.91
N MET A 54 21.12 -18.94 10.03
CA MET A 54 20.19 -18.75 11.14
C MET A 54 20.17 -20.01 11.99
N VAL A 55 20.54 -19.85 13.25
CA VAL A 55 20.73 -20.95 14.19
C VAL A 55 19.62 -20.92 15.23
N ARG A 56 19.00 -22.08 15.45
CA ARG A 56 18.12 -22.32 16.57
C ARG A 56 18.92 -23.01 17.68
N PHE A 57 19.25 -22.26 18.73
CA PHE A 57 19.98 -22.78 19.89
C PHE A 57 19.09 -23.48 20.93
N GLY A 58 17.76 -23.39 20.84
CA GLY A 58 16.82 -24.00 21.79
C GLY A 58 15.36 -23.67 21.48
N SER A 59 14.45 -24.17 22.32
CA SER A 59 13.02 -23.80 22.34
C SER A 59 12.84 -22.41 22.98
N GLY A 60 11.87 -21.63 22.49
CA GLY A 60 11.66 -20.26 22.93
C GLY A 60 11.36 -20.09 24.43
N ASP A 61 10.75 -21.10 25.04
CA ASP A 61 10.38 -21.08 26.46
C ASP A 61 11.56 -21.36 27.40
N ASP A 62 12.59 -22.06 26.90
CA ASP A 62 13.76 -22.49 27.69
C ASP A 62 15.02 -21.65 27.40
N MET A 63 14.92 -20.70 26.44
CA MET A 63 16.04 -19.87 26.01
C MET A 63 15.73 -18.38 26.22
N SER A 64 16.47 -17.72 27.10
CA SER A 64 16.39 -16.27 27.24
C SER A 64 17.01 -15.57 26.03
N LEU A 65 16.62 -14.31 25.81
CA LEU A 65 17.17 -13.50 24.71
C LEU A 65 18.68 -13.25 24.92
N GLU A 66 19.07 -12.99 26.15
CA GLU A 66 20.46 -12.75 26.55
C GLU A 66 21.34 -13.98 26.28
N GLU A 67 20.83 -15.17 26.62
CA GLU A 67 21.55 -16.41 26.38
C GLU A 67 21.67 -16.72 24.89
N ALA A 68 20.61 -16.51 24.11
CA ALA A 68 20.66 -16.65 22.66
C ALA A 68 21.70 -15.70 22.03
N MET A 69 21.79 -14.45 22.52
CA MET A 69 22.80 -13.49 22.06
C MET A 69 24.22 -13.91 22.47
N ARG A 70 24.41 -14.39 23.71
CA ARG A 70 25.69 -14.91 24.19
C ARG A 70 26.19 -16.07 23.33
N LEU A 71 25.33 -17.06 23.09
CA LEU A 71 25.62 -18.23 22.24
C LEU A 71 25.89 -17.82 20.79
N SER A 72 25.18 -16.83 20.27
CA SER A 72 25.41 -16.33 18.91
C SER A 72 26.77 -15.63 18.76
N ALA A 73 27.19 -14.84 19.76
CA ALA A 73 28.51 -14.23 19.79
C ALA A 73 29.63 -15.29 19.90
N GLU A 74 29.43 -16.30 20.75
CA GLU A 74 30.31 -17.46 20.87
C GLU A 74 30.43 -18.21 19.53
N ALA A 75 29.30 -18.50 18.87
CA ALA A 75 29.26 -19.16 17.57
C ALA A 75 30.01 -18.37 16.49
N SER A 76 29.89 -17.03 16.48
CA SER A 76 30.64 -16.20 15.54
C SER A 76 32.17 -16.33 15.73
N THR A 77 32.63 -16.43 16.97
CA THR A 77 34.06 -16.61 17.30
C THR A 77 34.54 -18.00 16.92
N VAL A 78 33.80 -19.04 17.32
CA VAL A 78 34.13 -20.46 17.04
C VAL A 78 34.15 -20.75 15.54
N CYS A 79 33.19 -20.20 14.79
CA CYS A 79 33.13 -20.39 13.34
C CYS A 79 34.17 -19.55 12.59
N SER A 80 34.49 -18.34 13.05
CA SER A 80 35.55 -17.53 12.44
C SER A 80 36.91 -18.20 12.50
N ALA A 81 37.20 -18.93 13.60
CA ALA A 81 38.46 -19.66 13.76
C ALA A 81 38.65 -20.81 12.76
N GLU A 82 37.59 -21.24 12.05
CA GLU A 82 37.67 -22.28 11.02
C GLU A 82 38.26 -21.75 9.69
N PHE A 83 38.28 -20.43 9.49
CA PHE A 83 38.63 -19.82 8.22
C PHE A 83 39.92 -18.98 8.31
N PRO A 84 40.70 -18.89 7.21
CA PRO A 84 41.88 -18.04 7.18
C PRO A 84 41.47 -16.55 7.19
N SER A 85 42.34 -15.71 7.76
CA SER A 85 42.24 -14.26 7.63
C SER A 85 42.17 -13.86 6.14
N PRO A 86 41.28 -12.93 5.72
CA PRO A 86 40.48 -12.01 6.55
C PRO A 86 39.02 -12.46 6.78
N VAL A 87 38.69 -13.73 6.54
CA VAL A 87 37.30 -14.21 6.67
C VAL A 87 36.90 -14.24 8.14
N ARG A 88 35.84 -13.51 8.49
CA ARG A 88 35.27 -13.46 9.84
C ARG A 88 33.76 -13.49 9.79
N LEU A 89 33.16 -14.20 10.73
CA LEU A 89 31.72 -14.21 10.97
C LEU A 89 31.43 -13.24 12.11
N GLU A 90 30.31 -12.52 11.99
CA GLU A 90 29.86 -11.57 13.00
C GLU A 90 28.44 -11.93 13.44
N PHE A 91 28.17 -11.81 14.73
CA PHE A 91 26.81 -11.82 15.22
C PHE A 91 26.11 -10.52 14.85
N GLU A 92 24.96 -10.60 14.17
CA GLU A 92 24.18 -9.42 13.76
C GLU A 92 22.94 -9.19 14.64
N LYS A 93 22.10 -10.23 14.84
CA LYS A 93 20.81 -10.12 15.53
C LYS A 93 20.23 -11.49 15.92
N VAL A 94 19.24 -11.46 16.82
CA VAL A 94 18.35 -12.59 17.14
C VAL A 94 16.93 -12.26 16.68
N TYR A 95 16.25 -13.21 16.02
CA TYR A 95 14.82 -13.07 15.71
C TYR A 95 13.95 -13.77 16.77
N ARG A 96 13.00 -13.04 17.38
CA ARG A 96 12.05 -13.61 18.36
C ARG A 96 10.73 -12.81 18.44
N PRO A 97 9.61 -13.27 17.89
CA PRO A 97 9.42 -14.50 17.12
C PRO A 97 9.98 -14.41 15.69
N TYR A 98 10.10 -15.57 15.04
CA TYR A 98 10.62 -15.74 13.69
C TYR A 98 9.66 -16.55 12.83
N LEU A 99 9.39 -16.09 11.61
CA LEU A 99 8.49 -16.69 10.64
C LEU A 99 9.21 -16.92 9.31
N LEU A 100 9.53 -18.18 9.01
CA LEU A 100 10.15 -18.59 7.75
C LEU A 100 9.11 -19.24 6.83
N MET A 101 8.76 -18.57 5.74
CA MET A 101 7.79 -19.08 4.75
C MET A 101 8.46 -19.83 3.61
N ALA A 102 9.52 -19.25 3.04
CA ALA A 102 10.25 -19.86 1.95
C ALA A 102 11.66 -19.26 1.86
N LYS A 103 12.48 -19.80 0.95
CA LYS A 103 13.78 -19.22 0.63
C LYS A 103 13.61 -17.74 0.22
N LYS A 104 14.39 -16.86 0.86
CA LYS A 104 14.32 -15.40 0.73
C LYS A 104 12.96 -14.79 1.10
N ARG A 105 12.11 -15.49 1.86
CA ARG A 105 10.79 -15.03 2.31
C ARG A 105 10.59 -15.32 3.79
N TYR A 106 10.87 -14.34 4.63
CA TYR A 106 10.74 -14.46 6.08
C TYR A 106 10.43 -13.11 6.75
N ALA A 107 9.88 -13.18 7.95
CA ALA A 107 9.65 -12.05 8.84
C ALA A 107 10.08 -12.40 10.27
N GLY A 108 10.41 -11.40 11.07
CA GLY A 108 10.68 -11.61 12.48
C GLY A 108 10.88 -10.30 13.22
N LEU A 109 10.72 -10.35 14.55
CA LEU A 109 11.16 -9.26 15.41
C LEU A 109 12.67 -9.39 15.65
N ALA A 110 13.44 -8.48 15.08
CA ALA A 110 14.89 -8.45 15.18
C ALA A 110 15.36 -7.70 16.44
N PHE A 111 16.13 -8.40 17.27
CA PHE A 111 16.81 -7.85 18.44
C PHE A 111 18.30 -7.73 18.14
N THR A 112 18.82 -6.51 18.29
CA THR A 112 20.26 -6.21 18.17
C THR A 112 20.95 -6.14 19.53
N ALA A 113 20.18 -5.92 20.59
CA ALA A 113 20.59 -5.99 21.99
C ALA A 113 19.37 -6.39 22.84
N ALA A 114 19.59 -6.98 24.01
CA ALA A 114 18.51 -7.51 24.85
C ALA A 114 17.62 -6.41 25.46
N ASP A 115 18.21 -5.23 25.69
CA ASP A 115 17.59 -4.05 26.28
C ASP A 115 16.96 -3.09 25.25
N LYS A 116 17.11 -3.38 23.95
CA LYS A 116 16.65 -2.51 22.87
C LYS A 116 15.31 -2.98 22.30
N GLU A 117 14.45 -2.02 21.96
CA GLU A 117 13.19 -2.32 21.26
C GLU A 117 13.47 -3.06 19.94
N PRO A 118 12.80 -4.21 19.69
CA PRO A 118 12.98 -4.93 18.45
C PRO A 118 12.35 -4.18 17.29
N SER A 119 12.87 -4.43 16.09
CA SER A 119 12.28 -3.95 14.85
C SER A 119 11.70 -5.10 14.05
N LEU A 120 10.50 -4.92 13.50
CA LEU A 120 9.93 -5.87 12.54
C LEU A 120 10.72 -5.81 11.24
N GLU A 121 11.43 -6.89 10.92
CA GLU A 121 12.10 -7.03 9.63
C GLU A 121 11.33 -8.00 8.74
N THR A 122 11.23 -7.66 7.46
CA THR A 122 10.64 -8.52 6.42
C THR A 122 11.59 -8.63 5.24
N LYS A 123 11.74 -9.82 4.68
CA LYS A 123 12.61 -10.09 3.53
C LYS A 123 11.84 -10.84 2.48
N GLY A 124 11.78 -10.31 1.26
CA GLY A 124 11.09 -10.88 0.09
C GLY A 124 9.57 -11.05 0.23
N ILE A 125 8.97 -10.50 1.27
CA ILE A 125 7.52 -10.36 1.44
C ILE A 125 7.05 -9.17 0.60
N GLU A 126 5.78 -9.21 0.18
CA GLU A 126 5.13 -8.15 -0.59
C GLU A 126 5.21 -6.75 0.07
N THR A 127 5.47 -6.66 1.38
CA THR A 127 5.69 -5.41 2.14
C THR A 127 6.84 -4.55 1.59
N VAL A 128 7.89 -5.16 1.05
CA VAL A 128 9.08 -4.44 0.51
C VAL A 128 9.05 -4.29 -1.02
N ARG A 129 7.98 -4.76 -1.66
CA ARG A 129 7.86 -4.79 -3.11
C ARG A 129 7.12 -3.56 -3.64
N ARG A 130 7.73 -2.87 -4.60
CA ARG A 130 7.21 -1.60 -5.18
C ARG A 130 6.10 -1.78 -6.22
N ASP A 131 5.83 -3.02 -6.63
CA ASP A 131 4.84 -3.36 -7.66
C ASP A 131 3.47 -3.77 -7.09
N TRP A 132 3.33 -3.77 -5.76
CA TRP A 132 2.07 -3.97 -5.05
C TRP A 132 1.54 -2.63 -4.53
N CYS A 133 0.22 -2.56 -4.32
CA CYS A 133 -0.38 -1.35 -3.75
C CYS A 133 -0.06 -1.21 -2.25
N ASP A 134 -0.09 0.03 -1.77
CA ASP A 134 0.21 0.37 -0.38
C ASP A 134 -0.74 -0.32 0.63
N LEU A 135 -1.96 -0.66 0.22
CA LEU A 135 -2.90 -1.45 1.01
C LEU A 135 -2.30 -2.80 1.41
N VAL A 136 -1.66 -3.50 0.48
CA VAL A 136 -1.05 -4.81 0.76
C VAL A 136 0.11 -4.65 1.72
N ARG A 137 0.95 -3.63 1.50
CA ARG A 137 2.08 -3.35 2.39
C ARG A 137 1.60 -3.08 3.81
N GLN A 138 0.69 -2.13 3.99
CA GLN A 138 0.18 -1.73 5.32
C GLN A 138 -0.61 -2.86 5.98
N GLY A 139 -1.47 -3.55 5.22
CA GLY A 139 -2.26 -4.67 5.74
C GLY A 139 -1.38 -5.84 6.19
N MET A 140 -0.37 -6.20 5.40
CA MET A 140 0.59 -7.26 5.75
C MET A 140 1.46 -6.86 6.94
N GLU A 141 1.97 -5.64 6.97
CA GLU A 141 2.78 -5.14 8.08
C GLU A 141 2.00 -5.17 9.39
N GLN A 142 0.75 -4.69 9.39
CA GLN A 142 -0.11 -4.72 10.58
C GLN A 142 -0.45 -6.17 10.99
N ALA A 143 -0.78 -7.04 10.05
CA ALA A 143 -1.03 -8.45 10.35
C ALA A 143 0.22 -9.13 10.95
N LEU A 144 1.41 -8.85 10.41
CA LEU A 144 2.67 -9.36 10.96
C LEU A 144 2.98 -8.80 12.33
N GLN A 145 2.70 -7.52 12.62
CA GLN A 145 2.87 -6.96 13.96
C GLN A 145 1.95 -7.62 14.99
N LEU A 146 0.72 -7.97 14.59
CA LEU A 146 -0.22 -8.69 15.45
C LEU A 146 0.21 -10.14 15.68
N LEU A 147 0.78 -10.81 14.67
CA LEU A 147 1.27 -12.19 14.79
C LEU A 147 2.60 -12.28 15.54
N LEU A 148 3.53 -11.36 15.27
CA LEU A 148 4.89 -11.37 15.79
C LEU A 148 4.98 -10.49 17.03
N ARG A 149 4.29 -10.89 18.09
CA ARG A 149 4.25 -10.13 19.33
C ARG A 149 5.51 -10.34 20.16
N ARG A 150 5.99 -9.26 20.78
CA ARG A 150 7.15 -9.30 21.69
C ARG A 150 6.86 -10.11 22.96
N ASP A 151 5.63 -10.04 23.45
CA ASP A 151 5.19 -10.77 24.65
C ASP A 151 5.02 -12.29 24.41
N GLY A 152 5.16 -12.76 23.16
CA GLY A 152 4.98 -14.16 22.80
C GLY A 152 3.53 -14.65 22.87
N ALA A 153 2.56 -13.77 23.15
CA ALA A 153 1.16 -14.15 23.16
C ALA A 153 0.69 -14.53 21.75
N ASP A 154 -0.26 -15.47 21.66
CA ASP A 154 -0.89 -15.82 20.40
C ASP A 154 -1.80 -14.68 19.93
N GLY A 155 -1.31 -13.89 18.97
CA GLY A 155 -2.07 -12.81 18.32
C GLY A 155 -2.81 -13.25 17.05
N SER A 156 -2.88 -14.56 16.77
CA SER A 156 -3.58 -15.06 15.58
C SER A 156 -5.07 -14.67 15.53
N PRO A 157 -5.85 -14.67 16.63
CA PRO A 157 -7.26 -14.27 16.57
C PRO A 157 -7.42 -12.79 16.17
N GLU A 158 -6.63 -11.89 16.74
CA GLU A 158 -6.63 -10.45 16.43
C GLU A 158 -6.18 -10.19 15.01
N ALA A 159 -5.15 -10.90 14.54
CA ALA A 159 -4.66 -10.78 13.17
C ALA A 159 -5.72 -11.23 12.15
N ILE A 160 -6.43 -12.34 12.41
CA ILE A 160 -7.54 -12.81 11.57
C ILE A 160 -8.69 -11.79 11.57
N ALA A 161 -9.08 -11.29 12.74
CA ALA A 161 -10.14 -10.29 12.87
C ALA A 161 -9.80 -8.99 12.13
N TYR A 162 -8.55 -8.54 12.24
CA TYR A 162 -8.05 -7.38 11.51
C TYR A 162 -8.14 -7.57 9.99
N VAL A 163 -7.66 -8.71 9.47
CA VAL A 163 -7.70 -8.99 8.03
C VAL A 163 -9.14 -9.04 7.51
N ARG A 164 -10.07 -9.65 8.25
CA ARG A 164 -11.49 -9.65 7.91
C ARG A 164 -12.06 -8.23 7.87
N GLY A 165 -11.76 -7.41 8.88
CA GLY A 165 -12.15 -6.00 8.90
C GLY A 165 -11.59 -5.21 7.72
N LEU A 166 -10.32 -5.44 7.36
CA LEU A 166 -9.69 -4.82 6.20
C LEU A 166 -10.40 -5.19 4.89
N CYS A 167 -10.80 -6.46 4.74
CA CYS A 167 -11.55 -6.91 3.58
C CYS A 167 -12.93 -6.26 3.49
N ASP A 168 -13.61 -6.12 4.63
CA ASP A 168 -14.92 -5.46 4.71
C ASP A 168 -14.81 -3.97 4.39
N ASP A 169 -13.81 -3.28 4.94
CA ASP A 169 -13.54 -1.87 4.65
C ASP A 169 -13.24 -1.64 3.16
N LEU A 170 -12.53 -2.59 2.51
CA LEU A 170 -12.29 -2.53 1.07
C LEU A 170 -13.59 -2.68 0.27
N ARG A 171 -14.45 -3.66 0.59
CA ARG A 171 -15.75 -3.85 -0.08
C ARG A 171 -16.74 -2.71 0.17
N GLN A 172 -16.59 -2.02 1.31
CA GLN A 172 -17.41 -0.88 1.71
C GLN A 172 -16.83 0.46 1.23
N ASN A 173 -15.76 0.44 0.43
CA ASN A 173 -15.11 1.63 -0.12
C ASN A 173 -14.64 2.63 0.96
N LYS A 174 -14.22 2.10 2.12
CA LYS A 174 -13.68 2.87 3.26
C LYS A 174 -12.15 3.00 3.22
N ILE A 175 -11.49 2.19 2.39
CA ILE A 175 -10.04 2.27 2.19
C ILE A 175 -9.69 3.54 1.42
N ASP A 176 -8.62 4.21 1.85
CA ASP A 176 -8.15 5.41 1.15
C ASP A 176 -7.73 5.04 -0.28
N PHE A 177 -8.28 5.77 -1.24
CA PHE A 177 -8.08 5.54 -2.67
C PHE A 177 -6.60 5.53 -3.07
N ARG A 178 -5.77 6.31 -2.38
CA ARG A 178 -4.31 6.34 -2.59
C ARG A 178 -3.65 5.00 -2.27
N SER A 179 -4.10 4.27 -1.24
CA SER A 179 -3.46 3.01 -0.86
C SER A 179 -3.69 1.91 -1.91
N LEU A 180 -4.63 2.10 -2.82
CA LEU A 180 -4.96 1.18 -3.91
C LEU A 180 -4.10 1.39 -5.16
N VAL A 181 -3.35 2.49 -5.23
CA VAL A 181 -2.53 2.83 -6.40
C VAL A 181 -1.41 1.80 -6.60
N ILE A 182 -1.35 1.23 -7.80
CA ILE A 182 -0.29 0.33 -8.23
C ILE A 182 0.64 1.10 -9.17
N SER A 183 1.95 0.88 -9.06
CA SER A 183 2.94 1.55 -9.91
C SER A 183 3.85 0.53 -10.60
N LYS A 184 4.07 0.68 -11.90
CA LYS A 184 5.00 -0.17 -12.68
C LYS A 184 5.83 0.65 -13.65
N SER A 185 7.09 0.25 -13.84
CA SER A 185 8.02 0.89 -14.78
C SER A 185 7.69 0.53 -16.22
N LEU A 186 7.69 1.54 -17.10
CA LEU A 186 7.55 1.39 -18.55
C LEU A 186 8.92 1.06 -19.16
N GLY A 187 9.30 -0.21 -19.10
CA GLY A 187 10.66 -0.66 -19.41
C GLY A 187 10.99 -0.89 -20.89
N ARG A 188 10.00 -0.90 -21.78
CA ARG A 188 10.19 -1.17 -23.23
C ARG A 188 9.17 -0.40 -24.06
N ASN A 189 9.49 -0.16 -25.32
CA ASN A 189 8.55 0.44 -26.29
C ASN A 189 7.50 -0.58 -26.74
N GLU A 190 7.89 -1.85 -26.88
CA GLU A 190 7.01 -2.90 -27.36
C GLU A 190 6.86 -3.99 -26.30
N TYR A 191 5.61 -4.36 -26.04
CA TYR A 191 5.24 -5.43 -25.14
C TYR A 191 4.49 -6.50 -25.94
N ALA A 192 4.88 -7.76 -25.77
CA ALA A 192 4.19 -8.89 -26.39
C ALA A 192 2.72 -9.03 -25.92
N ASN A 193 2.43 -8.57 -24.71
CA ASN A 193 1.10 -8.58 -24.10
C ASN A 193 0.70 -7.16 -23.72
N ILE A 194 -0.59 -6.85 -23.84
CA ILE A 194 -1.13 -5.56 -23.37
C ILE A 194 -1.15 -5.58 -21.84
N LEU A 195 -0.37 -4.69 -21.23
CA LEU A 195 -0.25 -4.57 -19.78
C LEU A 195 -1.03 -3.35 -19.26
N PRO A 196 -1.56 -3.38 -18.03
CA PRO A 196 -2.34 -2.28 -17.44
C PRO A 196 -1.64 -0.92 -17.50
N HIS A 197 -0.39 -0.84 -17.05
CA HIS A 197 0.38 0.40 -17.03
C HIS A 197 0.68 0.95 -18.44
N VAL A 198 0.81 0.07 -19.44
CA VAL A 198 0.97 0.47 -20.84
C VAL A 198 -0.33 1.10 -21.34
N GLN A 199 -1.47 0.45 -21.10
CA GLN A 199 -2.78 0.97 -21.49
C GLN A 199 -3.09 2.32 -20.83
N VAL A 200 -2.71 2.50 -19.56
CA VAL A 200 -2.88 3.78 -18.85
C VAL A 200 -1.97 4.85 -19.44
N ALA A 201 -0.72 4.54 -19.78
CA ALA A 201 0.15 5.49 -20.46
C ALA A 201 -0.43 5.95 -21.81
N GLU A 202 -1.02 5.04 -22.59
CA GLU A 202 -1.73 5.39 -23.83
C GLU A 202 -2.96 6.27 -23.57
N LYS A 203 -3.75 5.95 -22.54
CA LYS A 203 -4.91 6.75 -22.13
C LYS A 203 -4.51 8.17 -21.72
N ILE A 204 -3.44 8.33 -20.92
CA ILE A 204 -2.90 9.64 -20.53
C ILE A 204 -2.45 10.38 -21.78
N ARG A 205 -1.67 9.74 -22.67
CA ARG A 205 -1.18 10.38 -23.89
C ARG A 205 -2.29 10.88 -24.82
N LYS A 206 -3.42 10.17 -24.89
CA LYS A 206 -4.58 10.60 -25.67
C LYS A 206 -5.30 11.82 -25.06
N ARG A 207 -5.27 11.98 -23.74
CA ARG A 207 -5.93 13.08 -23.02
C ARG A 207 -5.03 14.30 -22.90
N ASP A 208 -3.77 14.06 -22.57
CA ASP A 208 -2.73 15.05 -22.32
C ASP A 208 -1.39 14.51 -22.83
N PRO A 209 -1.08 14.74 -24.12
CA PRO A 209 0.20 14.33 -24.71
C PRO A 209 1.41 14.97 -24.03
N ALA A 210 1.22 16.14 -23.43
CA ALA A 210 2.29 16.96 -22.87
C ALA A 210 2.86 16.32 -21.59
N ASN A 211 2.00 15.74 -20.76
CA ASN A 211 2.37 15.09 -19.50
C ASN A 211 2.40 13.55 -19.58
N ALA A 212 2.47 12.98 -20.79
CA ALA A 212 2.46 11.54 -20.97
C ALA A 212 3.75 10.86 -20.46
N PRO A 213 3.66 9.70 -19.76
CA PRO A 213 4.84 8.97 -19.31
C PRO A 213 5.75 8.52 -20.46
N ARG A 214 7.07 8.61 -20.24
CA ARG A 214 8.13 8.21 -21.16
C ARG A 214 8.72 6.85 -20.79
N MET A 215 9.53 6.26 -21.67
CA MET A 215 10.25 5.03 -21.36
C MET A 215 11.17 5.25 -20.15
N GLY A 216 11.16 4.30 -19.22
CA GLY A 216 11.86 4.38 -17.94
C GLY A 216 11.00 4.92 -16.80
N ASP A 217 9.96 5.70 -17.12
CA ASP A 217 9.06 6.26 -16.11
C ASP A 217 8.22 5.18 -15.44
N ARG A 218 7.76 5.49 -14.23
CA ARG A 218 6.77 4.67 -13.53
C ARG A 218 5.38 5.22 -13.78
N VAL A 219 4.50 4.35 -14.27
CA VAL A 219 3.10 4.68 -14.49
C VAL A 219 2.29 4.15 -13.32
N ALA A 220 1.58 5.06 -12.65
CA ALA A 220 0.62 4.73 -11.61
C ALA A 220 -0.74 4.41 -12.22
N TYR A 221 -1.44 3.43 -11.67
CA TYR A 221 -2.78 3.08 -12.11
C TYR A 221 -3.61 2.44 -10.99
N LEU A 222 -4.92 2.44 -11.18
CA LEU A 222 -5.90 1.70 -10.40
C LEU A 222 -6.63 0.70 -11.29
N VAL A 223 -7.23 -0.32 -10.68
CA VAL A 223 -8.14 -1.22 -11.38
C VAL A 223 -9.57 -0.88 -10.98
N LEU A 224 -10.33 -0.40 -11.95
CA LEU A 224 -11.72 0.04 -11.77
C LEU A 224 -12.69 -1.12 -11.90
N ALA A 225 -13.86 -0.98 -11.28
CA ALA A 225 -14.97 -1.90 -11.48
C ALA A 225 -15.42 -1.87 -12.95
N GLY A 226 -15.73 -3.03 -13.50
CA GLY A 226 -16.13 -3.18 -14.90
C GLY A 226 -16.95 -4.43 -15.13
N ALA A 227 -17.26 -4.72 -16.39
CA ALA A 227 -17.97 -5.95 -16.75
C ALA A 227 -17.16 -7.18 -16.29
N ALA A 228 -17.85 -8.24 -15.86
CA ALA A 228 -17.22 -9.44 -15.29
C ALA A 228 -16.16 -10.11 -16.19
N LYS A 229 -16.26 -9.95 -17.52
CA LYS A 229 -15.32 -10.51 -18.51
C LYS A 229 -14.31 -9.49 -19.06
N ALA A 230 -14.35 -8.23 -18.58
CA ALA A 230 -13.42 -7.21 -19.02
C ALA A 230 -11.99 -7.55 -18.57
N LYS A 231 -11.02 -7.36 -19.47
CA LYS A 231 -9.63 -7.69 -19.15
C LYS A 231 -9.07 -6.63 -18.20
N ILE A 232 -8.12 -7.02 -17.34
CA ILE A 232 -7.58 -6.12 -16.30
C ILE A 232 -7.00 -4.84 -16.91
N TYR A 233 -6.34 -4.90 -18.06
CA TYR A 233 -5.78 -3.72 -18.72
C TYR A 233 -6.87 -2.73 -19.19
N GLU A 234 -8.09 -3.19 -19.48
CA GLU A 234 -9.21 -2.34 -19.91
C GLU A 234 -9.79 -1.56 -18.73
N LYS A 235 -9.80 -2.21 -17.57
CA LYS A 235 -10.22 -1.67 -16.27
C LYS A 235 -9.17 -0.75 -15.65
N ALA A 236 -7.95 -0.70 -16.17
CA ALA A 236 -6.87 0.09 -15.61
C ALA A 236 -7.03 1.58 -15.94
N GLU A 237 -6.86 2.46 -14.95
CA GLU A 237 -7.04 3.91 -15.13
C GLU A 237 -6.05 4.75 -14.31
N ASP A 238 -5.79 5.97 -14.80
CA ASP A 238 -5.03 6.99 -14.08
C ASP A 238 -5.73 7.36 -12.74
N PRO A 239 -5.02 7.37 -11.59
CA PRO A 239 -5.63 7.65 -10.29
C PRO A 239 -6.31 9.02 -10.20
N LEU A 240 -5.71 10.08 -10.76
CA LEU A 240 -6.29 11.42 -10.68
C LEU A 240 -7.56 11.50 -11.52
N TYR A 241 -7.52 10.96 -12.75
CA TYR A 241 -8.69 10.88 -13.61
C TYR A 241 -9.84 10.10 -12.95
N ALA A 242 -9.54 8.94 -12.34
CA ALA A 242 -10.53 8.13 -11.64
C ALA A 242 -11.14 8.85 -10.43
N LEU A 243 -10.34 9.63 -9.68
CA LEU A 243 -10.82 10.43 -8.56
C LEU A 243 -11.72 11.61 -9.01
N GLU A 244 -11.30 12.33 -10.05
CA GLU A 244 -12.05 13.44 -10.63
C GLU A 244 -13.43 12.98 -11.12
N HIS A 245 -13.49 11.79 -11.74
CA HIS A 245 -14.69 11.24 -12.37
C HIS A 245 -15.50 10.27 -11.49
N GLU A 246 -15.12 10.06 -10.22
CA GLU A 246 -15.80 9.15 -9.27
C GLU A 246 -15.92 7.72 -9.80
N LEU A 247 -14.87 7.25 -10.46
CA LEU A 247 -14.89 5.92 -11.04
C LEU A 247 -14.75 4.88 -9.90
N PRO A 248 -15.69 3.91 -9.80
CA PRO A 248 -15.65 2.92 -8.74
C PRO A 248 -14.45 2.00 -8.91
N VAL A 249 -13.80 1.67 -7.80
CA VAL A 249 -12.66 0.75 -7.77
C VAL A 249 -13.16 -0.71 -7.68
N ASP A 250 -12.45 -1.64 -8.31
CA ASP A 250 -12.78 -3.07 -8.26
C ASP A 250 -12.27 -3.71 -6.96
N ALA A 251 -13.05 -3.61 -5.89
CA ALA A 251 -12.69 -4.16 -4.58
C ALA A 251 -12.30 -5.66 -4.65
N GLU A 252 -13.01 -6.45 -5.47
CA GLU A 252 -12.77 -7.88 -5.60
C GLU A 252 -11.43 -8.18 -6.28
N TYR A 253 -11.04 -7.36 -7.27
CA TYR A 253 -9.71 -7.47 -7.85
C TYR A 253 -8.61 -7.29 -6.79
N TYR A 254 -8.73 -6.29 -5.91
CA TYR A 254 -7.74 -6.07 -4.86
C TYR A 254 -7.74 -7.17 -3.81
N LEU A 255 -8.91 -7.73 -3.47
CA LEU A 255 -8.98 -8.88 -2.57
C LEU A 255 -8.28 -10.11 -3.19
N GLU A 256 -8.73 -10.55 -4.36
CA GLU A 256 -8.28 -11.81 -4.96
C GLU A 256 -6.86 -11.74 -5.52
N HIS A 257 -6.49 -10.61 -6.15
CA HIS A 257 -5.19 -10.47 -6.84
C HIS A 257 -4.15 -9.65 -6.08
N GLN A 258 -4.53 -8.91 -5.03
CA GLN A 258 -3.58 -8.13 -4.23
C GLN A 258 -3.40 -8.68 -2.80
N LEU A 259 -4.47 -9.01 -2.08
CA LEU A 259 -4.39 -9.37 -0.66
C LEU A 259 -4.32 -10.89 -0.40
N LYS A 260 -5.12 -11.68 -1.12
CA LYS A 260 -5.39 -13.08 -0.77
C LYS A 260 -4.15 -13.96 -0.70
N GLN A 261 -3.39 -14.05 -1.79
CA GLN A 261 -2.22 -14.93 -1.86
C GLN A 261 -1.10 -14.53 -0.86
N PRO A 262 -0.73 -13.24 -0.70
CA PRO A 262 0.23 -12.83 0.34
C PRO A 262 -0.21 -13.21 1.76
N LEU A 263 -1.49 -12.98 2.09
CA LEU A 263 -2.01 -13.27 3.43
C LEU A 263 -2.11 -14.78 3.69
N ILE A 264 -2.61 -15.57 2.74
CA ILE A 264 -2.65 -17.04 2.88
C ILE A 264 -1.26 -17.58 3.19
N ARG A 265 -0.22 -17.11 2.51
CA ARG A 265 1.17 -17.57 2.73
C ARG A 265 1.69 -17.29 4.13
N VAL A 266 1.26 -16.20 4.76
CA VAL A 266 1.62 -15.90 6.16
C VAL A 266 0.81 -16.76 7.11
N PHE A 267 -0.50 -16.82 6.91
CA PHE A 267 -1.42 -17.49 7.82
C PHE A 267 -1.45 -19.01 7.66
N GLU A 268 -0.97 -19.59 6.56
CA GLU A 268 -0.84 -21.06 6.43
C GLU A 268 0.11 -21.63 7.48
N LEU A 269 1.15 -20.88 7.86
CA LEU A 269 2.09 -21.27 8.93
C LEU A 269 1.45 -21.19 10.32
N VAL A 270 0.43 -20.34 10.46
CA VAL A 270 -0.31 -20.14 11.72
C VAL A 270 -1.45 -21.15 11.85
N CYS A 271 -2.20 -21.35 10.77
CA CYS A 271 -3.36 -22.26 10.72
C CYS A 271 -3.00 -23.71 10.37
N GLY A 272 -1.73 -23.95 9.97
CA GLY A 272 -1.18 -25.25 9.59
C GLY A 272 -1.51 -25.72 8.18
N ASP A 273 -2.40 -25.03 7.44
CA ASP A 273 -2.79 -25.39 6.08
C ASP A 273 -3.31 -24.17 5.29
N PRO A 274 -3.03 -24.06 3.97
CA PRO A 274 -3.49 -22.94 3.14
C PRO A 274 -5.02 -22.81 3.03
N GLN A 275 -5.77 -23.92 2.99
CA GLN A 275 -7.23 -23.91 2.90
C GLN A 275 -7.84 -23.44 4.22
N LYS A 276 -7.28 -23.86 5.36
CA LYS A 276 -7.68 -23.36 6.67
C LYS A 276 -7.41 -21.87 6.81
N ALA A 277 -6.26 -21.39 6.33
CA ALA A 277 -5.95 -19.98 6.30
C ALA A 277 -6.92 -19.21 5.41
N GLU A 278 -7.22 -19.71 4.20
CA GLU A 278 -8.21 -19.10 3.31
C GLU A 278 -9.60 -19.03 3.96
N GLN A 279 -10.06 -20.12 4.57
CA GLN A 279 -11.34 -20.16 5.27
C GLN A 279 -11.35 -19.24 6.50
N ALA A 280 -10.25 -19.17 7.26
CA ALA A 280 -10.14 -18.29 8.41
C ALA A 280 -10.18 -16.82 7.99
N LEU A 281 -9.47 -16.44 6.94
CA LEU A 281 -9.35 -15.04 6.54
C LEU A 281 -10.52 -14.57 5.66
N PHE A 282 -11.00 -15.42 4.76
CA PHE A 282 -11.97 -15.06 3.71
C PHE A 282 -13.28 -15.86 3.78
N GLY A 283 -13.36 -16.89 4.62
CA GLY A 283 -14.59 -17.65 4.85
C GLY A 283 -15.64 -16.83 5.60
N GLY A 284 -16.85 -16.77 5.04
CA GLY A 284 -17.99 -16.04 5.62
C GLY A 284 -18.21 -14.62 5.11
N GLY A 285 -17.30 -14.06 4.30
CA GLY A 285 -17.40 -12.70 3.76
C GLY A 285 -18.24 -12.54 2.49
N GLY A 286 -18.63 -13.65 1.84
CA GLY A 286 -19.38 -13.64 0.57
C GLY A 286 -20.82 -13.10 0.63
N GLY A 287 -21.33 -12.79 1.83
CA GLY A 287 -22.67 -12.24 2.04
C GLY A 287 -22.73 -10.72 2.20
N GLN A 288 -21.59 -10.02 2.37
CA GLN A 288 -21.60 -8.57 2.51
C GLN A 288 -21.75 -7.90 1.14
N LYS A 289 -22.77 -7.05 1.00
CA LYS A 289 -23.02 -6.29 -0.22
C LYS A 289 -21.83 -5.36 -0.49
N VAL A 290 -21.17 -5.53 -1.64
CA VAL A 290 -20.28 -4.51 -2.20
C VAL A 290 -21.08 -3.21 -2.28
N VAL A 291 -20.66 -2.19 -1.54
CA VAL A 291 -21.26 -0.87 -1.66
C VAL A 291 -20.66 -0.26 -2.90
N PHE A 292 -21.31 -0.46 -4.04
CA PHE A 292 -20.99 0.32 -5.22
C PHE A 292 -21.26 1.78 -4.86
N ALA A 293 -20.20 2.60 -4.84
CA ALA A 293 -20.39 4.04 -4.93
C ALA A 293 -21.27 4.25 -6.17
N GLN A 294 -22.49 4.76 -5.96
CA GLN A 294 -23.35 5.12 -7.07
C GLN A 294 -22.56 6.14 -7.89
N SER A 295 -22.20 5.76 -9.12
CA SER A 295 -21.64 6.69 -10.09
C SER A 295 -22.64 7.84 -10.27
N THR A 296 -22.40 8.94 -9.58
CA THR A 296 -23.02 10.26 -9.79
C THR A 296 -22.61 10.85 -11.14
N SER A 297 -21.58 10.29 -11.77
CA SER A 297 -21.17 10.64 -13.12
C SER A 297 -22.28 10.32 -14.12
N SER A 298 -23.00 11.37 -14.49
CA SER A 298 -23.94 11.36 -15.61
C SER A 298 -23.26 11.06 -16.95
N LYS A 299 -21.92 11.01 -17.04
CA LYS A 299 -21.19 10.94 -18.32
C LYS A 299 -20.97 9.53 -18.89
N GLY A 300 -21.40 8.48 -18.20
CA GLY A 300 -21.39 7.10 -18.72
C GLY A 300 -22.66 6.76 -19.52
N GLY A 301 -22.58 5.82 -20.46
CA GLY A 301 -23.66 5.51 -21.42
C GLY A 301 -25.05 5.28 -20.80
N MET A 302 -25.16 4.54 -19.68
CA MET A 302 -26.42 4.41 -18.92
C MET A 302 -26.63 5.54 -17.88
N GLY A 303 -25.55 6.16 -17.39
CA GLY A 303 -25.60 7.26 -16.41
C GLY A 303 -26.22 8.54 -16.96
N MET A 304 -26.12 8.78 -18.28
CA MET A 304 -26.77 9.90 -18.97
C MET A 304 -28.30 9.86 -18.87
N PHE A 305 -28.89 8.68 -18.61
CA PHE A 305 -30.34 8.49 -18.52
C PHE A 305 -30.86 8.42 -17.08
N MET A 306 -29.97 8.36 -16.07
CA MET A 306 -30.35 8.39 -14.67
C MET A 306 -30.51 9.84 -14.18
N LYS A 307 -31.75 10.26 -13.91
CA LYS A 307 -32.00 11.50 -13.15
C LYS A 307 -31.68 11.26 -11.68
N VAL A 308 -30.56 11.81 -11.21
CA VAL A 308 -30.23 11.86 -9.78
C VAL A 308 -31.24 12.77 -9.10
N ARG A 309 -32.12 12.20 -8.27
CA ARG A 309 -33.06 13.00 -7.48
C ARG A 309 -32.32 13.66 -6.32
N PRO A 310 -32.44 14.99 -6.12
CA PRO A 310 -31.76 15.65 -5.02
C PRO A 310 -32.29 15.16 -3.67
N LYS A 311 -31.42 15.19 -2.66
CA LYS A 311 -31.77 14.88 -1.27
C LYS A 311 -32.06 16.17 -0.50
N CYS A 312 -33.00 16.11 0.44
CA CYS A 312 -33.30 17.19 1.38
C CYS A 312 -32.06 17.53 2.19
N LEU A 313 -31.68 18.80 2.25
CA LEU A 313 -30.49 19.25 2.98
C LEU A 313 -30.62 19.09 4.50
N ALA A 314 -31.84 18.99 5.03
CA ALA A 314 -32.10 18.83 6.47
C ALA A 314 -32.14 17.36 6.94
N CYS A 315 -32.79 16.47 6.18
CA CYS A 315 -33.07 15.09 6.63
C CYS A 315 -32.56 13.99 5.68
N ASN A 316 -31.86 14.37 4.61
CA ASN A 316 -31.31 13.46 3.60
C ASN A 316 -32.34 12.57 2.85
N THR A 317 -33.64 12.83 3.04
CA THR A 317 -34.72 12.15 2.30
C THR A 317 -34.78 12.68 0.87
N THR A 318 -34.98 11.80 -0.10
CA THR A 318 -35.13 12.16 -1.52
C THR A 318 -36.30 13.12 -1.73
N THR A 319 -36.08 14.24 -2.42
CA THR A 319 -37.14 15.21 -2.72
C THR A 319 -37.98 14.73 -3.89
N ALA A 320 -39.30 14.95 -3.81
CA ALA A 320 -40.26 14.54 -4.84
C ALA A 320 -40.54 15.64 -5.89
N LYS A 321 -40.25 16.91 -5.56
CA LYS A 321 -40.52 18.08 -6.40
C LYS A 321 -39.21 18.67 -6.91
N GLY A 322 -38.91 18.47 -8.18
CA GLY A 322 -37.90 19.21 -8.96
C GLY A 322 -36.44 19.07 -8.54
N ASP A 323 -35.54 19.28 -9.50
CA ASP A 323 -34.09 19.13 -9.30
C ASP A 323 -33.46 20.28 -8.48
N GLY A 324 -34.25 21.30 -8.08
CA GLY A 324 -33.77 22.53 -7.44
C GLY A 324 -34.20 22.78 -6.00
N GLU A 325 -35.15 22.04 -5.43
CA GLU A 325 -35.69 22.34 -4.09
C GLU A 325 -34.73 21.90 -2.97
N PRO A 326 -34.40 22.76 -1.99
CA PRO A 326 -33.46 22.42 -0.90
C PRO A 326 -34.05 21.47 0.15
N PHE A 327 -35.38 21.46 0.33
CA PHE A 327 -36.05 20.70 1.39
C PHE A 327 -37.14 19.75 0.85
N CYS A 328 -37.43 18.69 1.60
CA CYS A 328 -38.62 17.87 1.34
C CYS A 328 -39.87 18.55 1.92
N ALA A 329 -41.07 18.12 1.50
CA ALA A 329 -42.34 18.72 1.95
C ALA A 329 -42.48 18.75 3.50
N ALA A 330 -41.99 17.73 4.19
CA ALA A 330 -42.03 17.67 5.66
C ALA A 330 -41.10 18.70 6.30
N CYS A 331 -39.88 18.88 5.78
CA CYS A 331 -38.93 19.87 6.28
C CYS A 331 -39.31 21.30 5.90
N GLU A 332 -40.01 21.47 4.76
CA GLU A 332 -40.50 22.77 4.32
C GLU A 332 -41.51 23.37 5.30
N GLY A 333 -42.33 22.50 5.95
CA GLY A 333 -43.34 22.87 6.93
C GLY A 333 -42.86 23.00 8.38
N LYS A 334 -41.59 22.70 8.69
CA LYS A 334 -41.01 22.77 10.05
C LYS A 334 -40.63 24.19 10.52
N GLY A 335 -41.00 25.23 9.76
CA GLY A 335 -40.75 26.63 10.12
C GLY A 335 -39.41 27.19 9.62
N SER A 336 -39.19 28.50 9.84
CA SER A 336 -38.01 29.25 9.38
C SER A 336 -36.73 28.90 10.13
N GLU A 337 -36.83 28.51 11.40
CA GLU A 337 -35.69 28.23 12.27
C GLU A 337 -34.83 27.05 11.76
N LEU A 338 -35.47 25.93 11.38
CA LEU A 338 -34.76 24.79 10.78
C LEU A 338 -34.06 25.18 9.48
N LYS A 339 -34.71 26.00 8.65
CA LYS A 339 -34.15 26.44 7.36
C LYS A 339 -32.91 27.31 7.57
N GLN A 340 -32.98 28.22 8.54
CA GLN A 340 -31.86 29.07 8.91
C GLN A 340 -30.68 28.25 9.45
N GLN A 341 -30.92 27.30 10.35
CA GLN A 341 -29.87 26.41 10.88
C GLN A 341 -29.17 25.61 9.78
N VAL A 342 -29.94 25.03 8.84
CA VAL A 342 -29.37 24.28 7.71
C VAL A 342 -28.58 25.20 6.79
N GLN A 343 -29.09 26.40 6.52
CA GLN A 343 -28.39 27.39 5.69
C GLN A 343 -27.05 27.79 6.32
N GLU A 344 -27.03 28.12 7.61
CA GLU A 344 -25.81 28.47 8.35
C GLU A 344 -24.80 27.33 8.34
N ALA A 345 -25.25 26.08 8.55
CA ALA A 345 -24.40 24.89 8.49
C ALA A 345 -23.80 24.67 7.08
N CYS A 346 -24.59 24.83 6.03
CA CYS A 346 -24.12 24.74 4.64
C CYS A 346 -23.09 25.82 4.32
N VAL A 347 -23.33 27.07 4.72
CA VAL A 347 -22.38 28.19 4.53
C VAL A 347 -21.08 27.94 5.28
N ALA A 348 -21.16 27.53 6.54
CA ALA A 348 -19.98 27.21 7.35
C ALA A 348 -19.15 26.09 6.72
N ARG A 349 -19.80 25.02 6.25
CA ARG A 349 -19.13 23.91 5.56
C ARG A 349 -18.44 24.35 4.27
N ALA A 350 -19.09 25.16 3.47
CA ALA A 350 -18.53 25.63 2.20
C ALA A 350 -17.33 26.58 2.42
N ARG A 351 -17.41 27.49 3.40
CA ARG A 351 -16.28 28.35 3.82
C ARG A 351 -15.10 27.52 4.31
N GLN A 352 -15.33 26.56 5.20
CA GLN A 352 -14.29 25.65 5.69
C GLN A 352 -13.58 24.93 4.54
N LEU A 353 -14.33 24.39 3.57
CA LEU A 353 -13.76 23.70 2.41
C LEU A 353 -12.98 24.66 1.50
N ARG A 354 -13.47 25.89 1.29
CA ARG A 354 -12.76 26.93 0.53
C ARG A 354 -11.43 27.29 1.18
N ASP A 355 -11.42 27.49 2.49
CA ASP A 355 -10.23 27.85 3.25
C ASP A 355 -9.22 26.70 3.24
N GLN A 356 -9.68 25.46 3.44
CA GLN A 356 -8.84 24.26 3.29
C GLN A 356 -8.22 24.15 1.90
N LEU A 357 -8.99 24.41 0.83
CA LEU A 357 -8.46 24.37 -0.53
C LEU A 357 -7.42 25.47 -0.76
N ALA A 358 -7.67 26.67 -0.23
CA ALA A 358 -6.74 27.79 -0.29
C ALA A 358 -5.43 27.49 0.46
N GLU A 359 -5.51 26.88 1.64
CA GLU A 359 -4.34 26.44 2.42
C GLU A 359 -3.53 25.39 1.65
N LEU A 360 -4.18 24.38 1.06
CA LEU A 360 -3.51 23.36 0.25
C LEU A 360 -2.85 23.97 -1.00
N ARG A 361 -3.50 24.94 -1.66
CA ARG A 361 -2.90 25.68 -2.78
C ARG A 361 -1.70 26.52 -2.33
N ALA A 362 -1.81 27.21 -1.20
CA ALA A 362 -0.73 28.00 -0.62
C ALA A 362 0.46 27.11 -0.22
N HIS A 363 0.20 25.92 0.33
CA HIS A 363 1.23 24.92 0.62
C HIS A 363 1.98 24.51 -0.65
N CYS A 364 1.27 24.20 -1.75
CA CYS A 364 1.91 23.92 -3.03
C CYS A 364 2.75 25.11 -3.51
N LYS A 365 2.22 26.33 -3.46
CA LYS A 365 2.93 27.54 -3.91
C LYS A 365 4.19 27.83 -3.09
N ALA A 366 4.14 27.62 -1.78
CA ALA A 366 5.22 27.98 -0.86
C ALA A 366 6.29 26.89 -0.73
N ARG A 367 5.92 25.61 -0.88
CA ARG A 367 6.79 24.48 -0.52
C ARG A 367 7.04 23.48 -1.64
N CYS A 368 6.33 23.57 -2.77
CA CYS A 368 6.62 22.76 -3.93
C CYS A 368 7.59 23.50 -4.85
N SER A 369 8.72 22.89 -5.15
CA SER A 369 9.79 23.43 -6.01
C SER A 369 9.43 23.52 -7.51
N LEU A 370 8.15 23.47 -7.87
CA LEU A 370 7.69 23.65 -9.26
C LEU A 370 7.23 25.09 -9.49
N PRO A 371 8.12 25.96 -9.99
CA PRO A 371 7.70 26.80 -11.13
C PRO A 371 8.78 27.03 -12.20
N SER A 372 8.49 26.59 -13.44
CA SER A 372 8.71 27.23 -14.78
C SER A 372 8.79 26.12 -15.86
N GLY A 373 7.71 25.85 -16.60
CA GLY A 373 7.68 24.83 -17.66
C GLY A 373 7.58 23.38 -17.15
N ALA A 374 6.52 22.67 -17.53
CA ALA A 374 6.45 21.21 -17.38
C ALA A 374 7.47 20.45 -18.29
N PHE A 375 8.47 21.16 -18.83
CA PHE A 375 9.38 20.72 -19.89
C PHE A 375 10.80 21.25 -19.65
N PRO A 376 11.74 20.39 -19.24
CA PRO A 376 13.14 20.77 -19.01
C PRO A 376 13.93 21.16 -20.27
N GLU A 377 13.37 21.02 -21.47
CA GLU A 377 14.05 21.39 -22.71
C GLU A 377 13.95 22.90 -23.02
N LEU A 378 13.16 23.67 -22.27
CA LEU A 378 12.95 25.10 -22.49
C LEU A 378 13.48 25.94 -21.33
N ALA A 379 14.18 27.03 -21.67
CA ALA A 379 14.70 27.97 -20.70
C ALA A 379 13.58 28.79 -20.02
N PRO A 380 13.74 29.17 -18.74
CA PRO A 380 12.77 30.00 -18.02
C PRO A 380 12.85 31.46 -18.47
N ASP A 381 11.70 32.09 -18.75
CA ASP A 381 11.64 33.52 -19.04
C ASP A 381 11.86 34.35 -17.76
N ALA A 382 12.90 35.20 -17.79
CA ALA A 382 13.13 36.22 -16.80
C ALA A 382 11.91 37.17 -16.74
N GLY A 383 11.15 37.09 -15.64
CA GLY A 383 9.94 37.90 -15.42
C GLY A 383 8.62 37.14 -15.42
N SER A 384 8.61 35.81 -15.41
CA SER A 384 7.37 35.01 -15.43
C SER A 384 6.48 35.24 -14.21
N VAL A 385 5.48 36.11 -14.38
CA VAL A 385 4.29 36.19 -13.53
C VAL A 385 3.48 34.94 -13.81
N VAL A 386 3.58 33.95 -12.93
CA VAL A 386 2.80 32.71 -13.03
C VAL A 386 1.31 33.07 -12.96
N SER A 387 0.62 32.93 -14.10
CA SER A 387 -0.84 32.93 -14.16
C SER A 387 -1.38 31.86 -13.22
N ALA A 388 -2.36 32.23 -12.38
CA ALA A 388 -2.96 31.38 -11.35
C ALA A 388 -3.55 30.04 -11.86
N VAL A 389 -3.66 29.86 -13.17
CA VAL A 389 -4.29 28.70 -13.83
C VAL A 389 -3.38 27.46 -13.84
N GLY A 390 -2.05 27.60 -13.91
CA GLY A 390 -1.12 26.46 -14.00
C GLY A 390 -0.90 25.70 -12.68
N ALA A 391 -1.35 26.24 -11.55
CA ALA A 391 -1.18 25.61 -10.24
C ALA A 391 -2.17 24.46 -10.00
N GLU A 392 -3.23 24.35 -10.81
CA GLU A 392 -4.28 23.33 -10.69
C GLU A 392 -3.98 22.04 -11.46
N THR A 393 -3.02 22.06 -12.37
CA THR A 393 -2.74 20.96 -13.32
C THR A 393 -1.55 20.09 -12.91
N CYS A 394 -1.26 19.97 -11.61
CA CYS A 394 -0.16 19.13 -11.14
C CYS A 394 -0.44 17.64 -11.38
N ALA A 395 0.37 16.98 -12.20
CA ALA A 395 0.25 15.56 -12.52
C ALA A 395 1.01 14.62 -11.56
N ASN A 396 1.56 15.13 -10.45
CA ASN A 396 2.36 14.32 -9.53
C ASN A 396 1.49 13.42 -8.64
N VAL A 397 1.13 12.25 -9.18
CA VAL A 397 0.40 11.16 -8.51
C VAL A 397 1.11 10.57 -7.28
N ASN A 398 2.34 10.97 -6.96
CA ASN A 398 3.01 10.54 -5.72
C ASN A 398 2.77 11.54 -4.56
N CYS A 399 2.34 12.76 -4.87
CA CYS A 399 2.10 13.82 -3.88
C CYS A 399 0.80 13.59 -3.11
N GLN A 400 0.82 13.63 -1.77
CA GLN A 400 -0.41 13.54 -0.99
C GLN A 400 -1.30 14.78 -1.13
N VAL A 401 -0.67 15.94 -1.33
CA VAL A 401 -1.37 17.22 -1.40
C VAL A 401 -2.28 17.29 -2.63
N ILE A 402 -1.89 16.69 -3.77
CA ILE A 402 -2.73 16.74 -4.98
C ILE A 402 -4.04 15.96 -4.81
N PHE A 403 -4.01 14.75 -4.23
CA PHE A 403 -5.23 13.98 -3.96
C PHE A 403 -6.15 14.72 -2.99
N ARG A 404 -5.59 15.33 -1.93
CA ARG A 404 -6.36 16.15 -0.99
C ARG A 404 -6.99 17.35 -1.68
N ARG A 405 -6.25 18.04 -2.55
CA ARG A 405 -6.77 19.18 -3.33
C ARG A 405 -7.94 18.78 -4.22
N VAL A 406 -7.82 17.69 -4.97
CA VAL A 406 -8.91 17.19 -5.84
C VAL A 406 -10.14 16.81 -5.02
N ARG A 407 -9.96 16.09 -3.91
CA ARG A 407 -11.07 15.72 -3.01
C ARG A 407 -11.75 16.95 -2.41
N VAL A 408 -10.99 17.89 -1.83
CA VAL A 408 -11.55 19.11 -1.22
C VAL A 408 -12.23 20.00 -2.27
N ALA A 409 -11.66 20.14 -3.47
CA ALA A 409 -12.28 20.90 -4.56
C ALA A 409 -13.63 20.30 -4.98
N LYS A 410 -13.73 18.97 -4.99
CA LYS A 410 -14.97 18.25 -5.28
C LYS A 410 -16.00 18.41 -4.17
N ASP A 411 -15.59 18.25 -2.91
CA ASP A 411 -16.47 18.48 -1.75
C ASP A 411 -16.98 19.92 -1.73
N LEU A 412 -16.12 20.89 -2.07
CA LEU A 412 -16.47 22.30 -2.21
C LEU A 412 -17.50 22.52 -3.31
N LYS A 413 -17.38 21.83 -4.45
CA LYS A 413 -18.38 21.86 -5.52
C LYS A 413 -19.74 21.36 -5.00
N GLY A 414 -19.78 20.23 -4.31
CA GLY A 414 -21.02 19.71 -3.71
C GLY A 414 -21.64 20.66 -2.67
N ALA A 415 -20.80 21.31 -1.85
CA ALA A 415 -21.26 22.33 -0.91
C ALA A 415 -21.78 23.59 -1.63
N SER A 416 -21.15 24.00 -2.72
CA SER A 416 -21.57 25.12 -3.57
C SER A 416 -22.93 24.84 -4.22
N ASP A 417 -23.13 23.63 -4.75
CA ASP A 417 -24.40 23.20 -5.35
C ASP A 417 -25.55 23.23 -4.31
N ALA A 418 -25.27 22.88 -3.05
CA ALA A 418 -26.24 23.01 -1.97
C ALA A 418 -26.62 24.48 -1.68
N LEU A 419 -25.65 25.40 -1.73
CA LEU A 419 -25.89 26.83 -1.53
C LEU A 419 -26.67 27.47 -2.69
N ILE A 420 -26.45 27.00 -3.91
CA ILE A 420 -27.26 27.38 -5.08
C ILE A 420 -28.74 27.00 -4.84
N ARG A 421 -29.00 25.79 -4.33
CA ARG A 421 -30.37 25.34 -3.98
C ARG A 421 -31.00 26.17 -2.85
N LEU A 422 -30.19 26.68 -1.93
CA LEU A 422 -30.60 27.59 -0.86
C LEU A 422 -30.70 29.06 -1.31
N LYS A 423 -30.35 29.38 -2.57
CA LYS A 423 -30.31 30.74 -3.12
C LYS A 423 -29.39 31.69 -2.33
N VAL A 424 -28.31 31.16 -1.77
CA VAL A 424 -27.27 31.97 -1.11
C VAL A 424 -26.24 32.39 -2.15
N ALA A 425 -26.26 33.68 -2.53
CA ALA A 425 -25.36 34.22 -3.54
C ALA A 425 -23.97 34.56 -2.96
N ASP A 426 -23.91 35.08 -1.72
CA ASP A 426 -22.69 35.60 -1.10
C ASP A 426 -22.27 34.74 0.10
N TRP A 427 -21.21 33.95 -0.05
CA TRP A 427 -20.67 33.09 1.01
C TRP A 427 -19.14 32.97 1.03
#